data_AF-A0A0H2S0I0-F1
#
_entry.id   AF-A0A0H2S0I0-F1
#
_cell.length_a   1.000
_cell.length_b   1.000
_cell.length_c   1.000
_cell.angle_alpha   90.00
_cell.angle_beta   90.00
_cell.angle_gamma   90.00
#
_symmetry.space_group_name_H-M   'P 1'
#
loop_
_entity.id
_entity.type
_entity.pdbx_description
1 polymer ?
#
loop_
_entity_poly.entity_id
_entity_poly.type
_entity_poly.pdbx_seq_one_letter_code
_entity_poly.pdbx_strand_id
1 'polypeptide(L)'
;MTRSFTFEDGDERVVNLSEDSEGHDHVRRPMMWTNIFKLHHILRSSWYFEQDFDVWWLSSSWGELCHDYLPNPEHTMLRAKLLSLEDKYGSLMSNRFPPQKDSLIDRQEKEEARAKVDLRNDFEA
;
A
#
# COMPACT_ATOMS: atom_id res chain seq x y z
N MET A 1 3.06 -35.58 -4.32
CA MET A 1 3.04 -36.10 -5.71
C MET A 1 4.45 -35.95 -6.25
N THR A 2 5.23 -37.03 -6.25
CA THR A 2 6.66 -36.99 -6.58
C THR A 2 6.84 -37.10 -8.10
N ARG A 3 7.57 -36.18 -8.71
CA ARG A 3 7.81 -36.17 -10.17
C ARG A 3 9.26 -36.53 -10.43
N SER A 4 9.49 -37.73 -10.96
CA SER A 4 10.82 -38.23 -11.30
C SER A 4 11.18 -37.83 -12.73
N PHE A 5 12.42 -37.37 -12.94
CA PHE A 5 13.00 -37.14 -14.26
C PHE A 5 14.20 -38.07 -14.44
N THR A 6 14.20 -38.82 -15.54
CA THR A 6 15.30 -39.70 -15.97
C THR A 6 16.08 -39.01 -17.06
N PHE A 7 17.41 -38.91 -16.90
CA PHE A 7 18.35 -38.47 -17.94
C PHE A 7 19.14 -39.68 -18.45
N GLU A 8 19.52 -39.70 -19.73
CA GLU A 8 20.05 -40.89 -20.45
C GLU A 8 21.50 -41.31 -20.09
N ASP A 9 22.14 -40.68 -19.12
CA ASP A 9 23.38 -41.21 -18.53
C ASP A 9 23.04 -41.80 -17.16
N GLY A 10 23.25 -43.11 -17.00
CA GLY A 10 22.79 -43.94 -15.88
C GLY A 10 23.44 -43.67 -14.51
N ASP A 11 23.46 -42.40 -14.08
CA ASP A 11 23.75 -41.99 -12.70
C ASP A 11 22.44 -41.50 -12.07
N GLU A 12 21.75 -42.43 -11.39
CA GLU A 12 20.47 -42.20 -10.71
C GLU A 12 20.69 -41.40 -9.42
N ARG A 13 20.94 -40.09 -9.57
CA ARG A 13 21.00 -39.18 -8.41
C ARG A 13 19.59 -38.85 -7.97
N VAL A 14 19.15 -39.52 -6.90
CA VAL A 14 17.98 -39.12 -6.12
C VAL A 14 18.28 -37.76 -5.46
N VAL A 15 17.94 -36.68 -6.17
CA VAL A 15 17.96 -35.33 -5.60
C VAL A 15 16.71 -35.20 -4.75
N ASN A 16 16.84 -35.45 -3.45
CA ASN A 16 15.82 -35.06 -2.49
C ASN A 16 15.80 -33.52 -2.45
N LEU A 17 14.88 -32.92 -3.21
CA LEU A 17 14.47 -31.54 -2.96
C LEU A 17 13.72 -31.54 -1.63
N SER A 18 14.45 -31.34 -0.55
CA SER A 18 13.92 -31.00 0.76
C SER A 18 13.10 -29.71 0.63
N GLU A 19 11.80 -29.83 0.80
CA GLU A 19 10.78 -28.77 0.84
C GLU A 19 10.91 -27.87 2.09
N ASP A 20 12.12 -27.41 2.42
CA ASP A 20 12.39 -26.60 3.61
C ASP A 20 12.54 -25.10 3.29
N SER A 21 11.70 -24.55 2.40
CA SER A 21 11.72 -23.12 2.06
C SER A 21 10.35 -22.43 2.12
N GLU A 22 9.48 -22.84 3.03
CA GLU A 22 8.18 -22.17 3.28
C GLU A 22 8.14 -21.33 4.57
N GLY A 23 9.27 -21.11 5.25
CA GLY A 23 9.29 -20.40 6.54
C GLY A 23 9.55 -18.89 6.49
N HIS A 24 10.13 -18.36 5.42
CA HIS A 24 10.76 -17.03 5.44
C HIS A 24 10.02 -15.92 4.68
N ASP A 25 9.00 -16.27 3.90
CA ASP A 25 8.36 -15.33 2.96
C ASP A 25 7.23 -14.50 3.60
N HIS A 26 6.70 -14.94 4.76
CA HIS A 26 5.61 -14.25 5.45
C HIS A 26 6.06 -13.08 6.33
N VAL A 27 7.31 -13.06 6.80
CA VAL A 27 7.82 -11.98 7.69
C VAL A 27 8.30 -10.76 6.90
N ARG A 28 8.73 -10.92 5.64
CA ARG A 28 9.24 -9.80 4.82
C ARG A 28 8.13 -8.94 4.21
N ARG A 29 7.00 -9.53 3.83
CA ARG A 29 5.88 -8.81 3.18
C ARG A 29 5.29 -7.66 4.02
N PRO A 30 5.07 -7.79 5.33
CA PRO A 30 4.53 -6.69 6.15
C PRO A 30 5.45 -5.45 6.21
N MET A 31 6.76 -5.65 6.21
CA MET A 31 7.73 -4.55 6.30
C MET A 31 7.79 -3.76 4.99
N MET A 32 7.66 -4.44 3.85
CA MET A 32 7.62 -3.79 2.54
C MET A 32 6.42 -2.85 2.41
N TRP A 33 5.20 -3.29 2.77
CA TRP A 33 4.00 -2.45 2.70
C TRP A 33 4.08 -1.24 3.62
N THR A 34 4.67 -1.41 4.81
CA THR A 34 4.92 -0.29 5.71
C THR A 34 5.85 0.75 5.08
N ASN A 35 6.91 0.31 4.38
CA ASN A 35 7.82 1.23 3.70
C ASN A 35 7.17 1.91 2.49
N ILE A 36 6.34 1.18 1.72
CA ILE A 36 5.58 1.74 0.59
C ILE A 36 4.60 2.81 1.10
N PHE A 37 3.85 2.53 2.16
CA PHE A 37 2.96 3.51 2.80
C PHE A 37 3.72 4.77 3.20
N LYS A 38 4.86 4.61 3.89
CA LYS A 38 5.67 5.75 4.32
C LYS A 38 6.19 6.58 3.16
N LEU A 39 6.67 5.91 2.11
CA LEU A 39 7.17 6.58 0.90
C LEU A 39 6.05 7.34 0.20
N HIS A 40 4.89 6.70 0.02
CA HIS A 40 3.70 7.34 -0.55
C HIS A 40 3.32 8.61 0.21
N HIS A 41 3.26 8.54 1.54
CA HIS A 41 2.98 9.72 2.38
C HIS A 41 4.02 10.82 2.19
N ILE A 42 5.33 10.50 2.24
CA ILE A 42 6.40 11.49 2.05
C ILE A 42 6.28 12.20 0.70
N LEU A 43 6.00 11.43 -0.36
CA LEU A 43 5.87 11.99 -1.71
C LEU A 43 4.62 12.88 -1.82
N ARG A 44 3.49 12.48 -1.23
CA ARG A 44 2.25 13.27 -1.25
C ARG A 44 2.28 14.50 -0.34
N SER A 45 3.08 14.50 0.73
CA SER A 45 3.30 15.67 1.59
C SER A 45 4.19 16.73 0.92
N SER A 46 4.89 16.37 -0.15
CA SER A 46 5.79 17.27 -0.87
C SER A 46 5.07 18.03 -1.98
N TRP A 47 5.29 19.35 -2.05
CA TRP A 47 4.78 20.19 -3.15
C TRP A 47 5.40 19.86 -4.52
N TYR A 48 6.57 19.19 -4.52
CA TYR A 48 7.39 19.02 -5.72
C TYR A 48 6.77 18.11 -6.79
N PHE A 49 5.93 17.15 -6.39
CA PHE A 49 5.43 16.11 -7.29
C PHE A 49 4.15 16.48 -8.05
N GLU A 50 3.67 17.72 -7.90
CA GLU A 50 2.43 18.16 -8.53
C GLU A 50 2.62 18.59 -10.00
N GLN A 51 3.78 19.13 -10.37
CA GLN A 51 3.90 19.88 -11.64
C GLN A 51 4.49 19.08 -12.80
N ASP A 52 5.34 18.09 -12.55
CA ASP A 52 6.15 17.47 -13.62
C ASP A 52 5.88 15.97 -13.83
N PHE A 53 5.06 15.35 -12.98
CA PHE A 53 4.89 13.90 -12.97
C PHE A 53 3.41 13.54 -13.01
N ASP A 54 2.93 13.09 -14.18
CA ASP A 54 1.62 12.43 -14.34
C ASP A 54 1.66 11.05 -13.69
N VAL A 55 1.76 11.06 -12.36
CA VAL A 55 1.89 9.86 -11.54
C VAL A 55 0.59 9.72 -10.79
N TRP A 56 -0.40 9.15 -11.49
CA TRP A 56 -1.77 8.97 -11.02
C TRP A 56 -1.86 8.39 -9.60
N TRP A 57 -0.96 7.45 -9.25
CA TRP A 57 -0.96 6.81 -7.94
C TRP A 57 -0.56 7.73 -6.77
N LEU A 58 0.11 8.85 -7.04
CA LEU A 58 0.36 9.89 -6.03
C LEU A 58 -0.87 10.75 -5.77
N SER A 59 -1.72 10.93 -6.77
CA SER A 59 -2.96 11.70 -6.62
C SER A 59 -3.96 10.96 -5.73
N SER A 60 -4.00 9.62 -5.86
CA SER A 60 -4.84 8.75 -5.03
C SER A 60 -4.39 8.70 -3.56
N SER A 61 -5.38 8.66 -2.67
CA SER A 61 -5.21 8.32 -1.26
C SER A 61 -4.69 6.89 -1.09
N TRP A 62 -4.12 6.58 0.07
CA TRP A 62 -3.68 5.21 0.37
C TRP A 62 -4.84 4.22 0.32
N GLY A 63 -6.02 4.63 0.80
CA GLY A 63 -7.24 3.84 0.73
C GLY A 63 -7.65 3.51 -0.70
N GLU A 64 -7.70 4.51 -1.58
CA GLU A 64 -8.02 4.31 -3.01
C GLU A 64 -7.02 3.35 -3.66
N LEU A 65 -5.71 3.53 -3.44
CA LEU A 65 -4.70 2.60 -3.96
C LEU A 65 -4.93 1.17 -3.50
N CYS A 66 -5.28 0.96 -2.22
CA CYS A 66 -5.58 -0.37 -1.71
C CYS A 66 -6.79 -1.01 -2.42
N HIS A 67 -7.78 -0.21 -2.83
CA HIS A 67 -8.93 -0.69 -3.59
C HIS A 67 -8.59 -0.96 -5.06
N ASP A 68 -7.84 -0.07 -5.70
CA ASP A 68 -7.48 -0.16 -7.13
C ASP A 68 -6.54 -1.34 -7.42
N TYR A 69 -5.56 -1.58 -6.55
CA TYR A 69 -4.58 -2.65 -6.74
C TYR A 69 -5.04 -4.02 -6.22
N LEU A 70 -6.03 -4.06 -5.32
CA LEU A 70 -6.56 -5.30 -4.78
C LEU A 70 -8.07 -5.40 -5.01
N PRO A 71 -8.59 -5.30 -6.25
CA PRO A 71 -10.03 -5.21 -6.49
C PRO A 71 -10.78 -6.50 -6.12
N ASN A 72 -10.09 -7.65 -6.16
CA ASN A 72 -10.67 -8.95 -5.85
C ASN A 72 -11.19 -9.00 -4.40
N PRO A 73 -12.46 -9.38 -4.16
CA PRO A 73 -13.02 -9.55 -2.82
C PRO A 73 -12.27 -10.58 -1.95
N GLU A 74 -11.59 -11.57 -2.54
CA GLU A 74 -10.74 -12.52 -1.80
C GLU A 74 -9.58 -11.82 -1.08
N HIS A 75 -9.17 -10.63 -1.57
CA HIS A 75 -8.11 -9.83 -0.95
C HIS A 75 -8.62 -8.92 0.17
N THR A 76 -9.89 -9.01 0.58
CA THR A 76 -10.48 -8.13 1.61
C THR A 76 -9.65 -8.12 2.90
N MET A 77 -9.15 -9.27 3.35
CA MET A 77 -8.32 -9.34 4.56
C MET A 77 -6.95 -8.67 4.39
N LEU A 78 -6.34 -8.78 3.21
CA LEU A 78 -5.10 -8.06 2.91
C LEU A 78 -5.36 -6.56 2.82
N ARG A 79 -6.44 -6.15 2.15
CA ARG A 79 -6.85 -4.75 2.03
C ARG A 79 -7.06 -4.12 3.41
N ALA A 80 -7.80 -4.79 4.30
CA ALA A 80 -8.00 -4.34 5.67
C ALA A 80 -6.68 -4.17 6.43
N LYS A 81 -5.72 -5.09 6.25
CA LYS A 81 -4.38 -4.96 6.84
C LYS A 81 -3.62 -3.76 6.28
N LEU A 82 -3.69 -3.50 4.98
CA LEU A 82 -3.04 -2.34 4.37
C LEU A 82 -3.68 -1.02 4.81
N LEU A 83 -5.02 -0.97 4.90
CA LEU A 83 -5.75 0.18 5.41
C LEU A 83 -5.36 0.48 6.86
N SER A 84 -5.18 -0.55 7.69
CA SER A 84 -4.73 -0.35 9.10
C SER A 84 -3.36 0.30 9.24
N LEU A 85 -2.54 0.36 8.18
CA LEU A 85 -1.29 1.12 8.20
C LEU A 85 -1.53 2.62 8.30
N GLU A 86 -2.61 3.12 7.71
CA GLU A 86 -3.01 4.53 7.80
C GLU A 86 -3.43 4.88 9.23
N ASP A 87 -4.23 4.03 9.89
CA ASP A 87 -4.59 4.21 11.29
C ASP A 87 -3.35 4.19 12.21
N LYS A 88 -2.42 3.27 11.95
CA LYS A 88 -1.26 3.04 12.81
C LYS A 88 -0.16 4.08 12.62
N TYR A 89 0.10 4.48 11.37
CA TYR A 89 1.25 5.32 11.01
C TYR A 89 0.85 6.69 10.49
N GLY A 90 -0.40 6.93 10.10
CA GLY A 90 -0.86 8.19 9.52
C GLY A 90 -0.53 9.39 10.40
N SER A 91 -0.97 9.39 11.67
CA SER A 91 -0.65 10.47 12.61
C SER A 91 0.86 10.65 12.83
N LEU A 92 1.60 9.55 12.98
CA LEU A 92 3.06 9.60 13.14
C LEU A 92 3.74 10.23 11.91
N MET A 93 3.27 9.87 10.72
CA MET A 93 3.81 10.35 9.46
C MET A 93 3.46 11.83 9.25
N SER A 94 2.21 12.24 9.49
CA SER A 94 1.80 13.64 9.41
C SER A 94 2.57 14.54 10.39
N ASN A 95 2.86 14.05 11.60
CA ASN A 95 3.68 14.79 12.56
C ASN A 95 5.14 14.94 12.12
N ARG A 96 5.69 13.93 11.43
CA ARG A 96 7.09 13.93 10.98
C ARG A 96 7.29 14.64 9.65
N PHE A 97 6.31 14.54 8.76
CA PHE A 97 6.29 15.08 7.40
C PHE A 97 4.97 15.81 7.19
N PRO A 98 4.78 16.97 7.84
CA PRO A 98 3.54 17.71 7.73
C PRO A 98 3.25 18.05 6.26
N PRO A 99 1.99 17.99 5.83
CA PRO A 99 1.59 18.41 4.50
C PRO A 99 2.09 19.82 4.23
N GLN A 100 2.83 19.99 3.14
CA GLN A 100 3.21 21.33 2.71
C GLN A 100 2.01 22.02 2.07
N LYS A 101 2.02 23.36 2.10
CA LYS A 101 0.98 24.14 1.46
C LYS A 101 0.88 23.75 -0.01
N ASP A 102 -0.34 23.52 -0.46
CA ASP A 102 -0.70 23.14 -1.83
C ASP A 102 -0.17 21.74 -2.24
N SER A 103 0.37 20.95 -1.30
CA SER A 103 0.63 19.53 -1.51
C SER A 103 -0.66 18.73 -1.74
N LEU A 104 -0.54 17.52 -2.26
CA LEU A 104 -1.69 16.64 -2.54
C LEU A 104 -2.50 16.35 -1.27
N ILE A 105 -1.84 16.16 -0.13
CA ILE A 105 -2.52 15.95 1.16
C ILE A 105 -3.23 17.23 1.62
N ASP A 106 -2.56 18.38 1.60
CA ASP A 106 -3.14 19.66 2.03
C ASP A 106 -4.39 20.02 1.20
N ARG A 107 -4.35 19.76 -0.12
CA ARG A 107 -5.50 19.96 -1.00
C ARG A 107 -6.66 19.02 -0.66
N GLN A 108 -6.38 17.73 -0.51
CA GLN A 108 -7.38 16.73 -0.13
C GLN A 108 -8.03 17.11 1.21
N GLU A 109 -7.24 17.47 2.23
CA GLU A 109 -7.74 17.87 3.55
C GLU A 109 -8.63 19.13 3.45
N LYS A 110 -8.26 20.11 2.63
CA LYS A 110 -9.07 21.31 2.37
C LYS A 110 -10.39 20.97 1.67
N GLU A 111 -10.38 20.06 0.71
CA GLU A 111 -11.58 19.59 0.00
C GLU A 111 -12.52 18.84 0.94
N GLU A 112 -11.99 17.93 1.75
CA GLU A 112 -12.76 17.20 2.76
C GLU A 112 -13.34 18.15 3.83
N ALA A 113 -12.58 19.15 4.27
CA ALA A 113 -13.05 20.15 5.21
C ALA A 113 -14.22 20.97 4.65
N ARG A 114 -14.16 21.34 3.35
CA ARG A 114 -15.27 22.03 2.67
C ARG A 114 -16.51 21.15 2.58
N ALA A 115 -16.35 19.90 2.15
CA ALA A 115 -17.46 18.95 2.05
C ALA A 115 -18.17 18.72 3.39
N LYS A 116 -17.42 18.70 4.50
CA LYS A 116 -17.98 18.56 5.87
C LYS A 116 -18.80 19.78 6.30
N VAL A 117 -18.41 20.99 5.88
CA VAL A 117 -19.15 22.22 6.17
C VAL A 117 -20.49 22.20 5.43
N ASP A 118 -20.50 21.79 4.17
CA ASP A 118 -21.72 21.74 3.35
C ASP A 118 -22.74 20.75 3.95
N LEU A 119 -22.30 19.54 4.30
CA LEU A 119 -23.17 18.54 4.92
C LEU A 119 -23.81 19.02 6.23
N ARG A 120 -23.06 19.77 7.05
CA ARG A 120 -23.61 20.28 8.31
C ARG A 120 -24.74 21.28 8.07
N ASN A 121 -24.60 22.13 7.05
CA ASN A 121 -25.63 23.12 6.71
C ASN A 121 -26.92 22.45 6.21
N ASP A 122 -26.82 21.30 5.52
CA ASP A 122 -27.98 20.53 5.06
C ASP A 122 -28.78 19.86 6.19
N PHE A 123 -28.14 19.57 7.33
CA PHE A 123 -28.82 19.00 8.51
C PHE A 123 -29.44 20.06 9.44
N GLU A 124 -29.01 21.32 9.32
CA GLU A 124 -29.50 22.44 10.13
C GLU A 124 -30.58 23.28 9.41
N ALA A 125 -30.86 22.99 8.13
CA ALA A 125 -31.89 23.64 7.29
C ALA A 125 -33.20 22.84 7.23
#